data_AF-A0A6H9HAH5-F1
#
_entry.id   AF-A0A6H9HAH5-F1
#
_cell.length_a   1.000
_cell.length_b   1.000
_cell.length_c   1.000
_cell.angle_alpha   90.00
_cell.angle_beta   90.00
_cell.angle_gamma   90.00
#
_symmetry.space_group_name_H-M   'P 1'
#
loop_
_entity.id
_entity.type
_entity.pdbx_description
1 polymer ?
#
loop_
_entity_poly.entity_id
_entity_poly.type
_entity_poly.pdbx_seq_one_letter_code
_entity_poly.pdbx_strand_id
1 'polypeptide(L)'
;MNSPLATLVLSVRVPPSVMALVDQVAAAQSCDRSEAVRQIINFGAPLMISGKGLNLSRILMTLEIVAEDCLARAEAKGQESLKKLLETAQENMERHHV
;
A
#
# COMPACT_ATOMS: atom_id res chain seq x y z
N MET A 1 -9.32 16.49 26.69
CA MET A 1 -8.18 17.42 26.70
C MET A 1 -7.57 17.40 25.30
N ASN A 2 -7.92 18.37 24.46
CA ASN A 2 -7.32 18.50 23.13
C ASN A 2 -5.97 19.20 23.31
N SER A 3 -4.89 18.42 23.34
CA SER A 3 -3.56 19.00 23.16
C SER A 3 -3.54 19.70 21.79
N PRO A 4 -3.03 20.94 21.69
CA PRO A 4 -2.73 21.52 20.39
C PRO A 4 -1.80 20.54 19.65
N LEU A 5 -2.02 20.36 18.34
CA LEU A 5 -1.12 19.62 17.46
C LEU A 5 0.25 20.32 17.48
N ALA A 6 1.07 20.00 18.47
CA ALA A 6 2.41 20.54 18.59
C ALA A 6 3.25 19.91 17.49
N THR A 7 3.69 20.73 16.53
CA THR A 7 4.69 20.30 15.55
C THR A 7 6.00 20.07 16.30
N LEU A 8 6.42 18.81 16.40
CA LEU A 8 7.69 18.43 16.99
C LEU A 8 8.77 18.32 15.90
N VAL A 9 9.97 18.81 16.19
CA VAL A 9 11.13 18.69 15.30
C VAL A 9 12.00 17.53 15.78
N LEU A 10 12.24 16.56 14.89
CA LEU A 10 13.13 15.43 15.12
C LEU A 10 14.33 15.51 14.16
N SER A 11 15.54 15.30 14.67
CA SER A 11 16.75 15.16 13.86
C SER A 11 17.28 13.73 13.96
N VAL A 12 17.61 13.13 12.82
CA VAL A 12 18.08 11.73 12.74
C VAL A 12 19.38 11.69 11.94
N ARG A 13 20.35 10.91 12.41
CA ARG A 13 21.59 10.65 11.65
C ARG A 13 21.37 9.46 10.75
N VAL A 14 21.57 9.64 9.45
CA VAL A 14 21.41 8.57 8.45
C VAL A 14 22.60 8.53 7.50
N PRO A 15 22.93 7.36 6.93
CA PRO A 15 23.91 7.26 5.85
C PRO A 15 23.48 8.06 4.60
N PRO A 16 24.43 8.49 3.75
CA PRO A 16 24.11 9.19 2.50
C PRO A 16 23.17 8.41 1.57
N SER A 17 23.27 7.07 1.57
CA SER A 17 22.39 6.21 0.78
C SER A 17 20.92 6.31 1.20
N VAL A 18 20.65 6.43 2.50
CA VAL A 18 19.28 6.61 3.01
C VAL A 18 18.77 8.00 2.68
N MET A 19 19.62 9.03 2.77
CA MET A 19 19.26 10.38 2.36
C MET A 19 18.87 10.45 0.88
N ALA A 20 19.63 9.76 0.01
CA ALA A 20 19.31 9.68 -1.41
C ALA A 20 17.96 9.00 -1.69
N LEU A 21 17.54 8.03 -0.88
CA LEU A 21 16.21 7.42 -0.98
C LEU A 21 15.10 8.41 -0.61
N VAL A 22 15.30 9.21 0.45
CA VAL A 22 14.35 10.27 0.82
C VAL A 22 14.19 11.29 -0.31
N ASP A 23 15.29 11.67 -0.97
CA ASP A 23 15.27 12.58 -2.11
C ASP A 23 14.51 12.00 -3.30
N GLN A 24 14.66 10.71 -3.58
CA GLN A 24 13.91 10.03 -4.64
C GLN A 24 12.40 10.01 -4.35
N VAL A 25 12.01 9.74 -3.10
CA VAL A 25 10.60 9.75 -2.70
C VAL A 25 10.02 11.17 -2.78
N ALA A 26 10.77 12.17 -2.32
CA ALA A 26 10.38 13.58 -2.42
C ALA A 26 10.14 14.01 -3.88
N ALA A 27 11.03 13.62 -4.80
CA ALA A 27 10.88 13.88 -6.22
C ALA A 27 9.67 13.14 -6.82
N ALA A 28 9.49 11.86 -6.50
CA ALA A 28 8.39 11.05 -7.01
C ALA A 28 7.01 11.56 -6.56
N GLN A 29 6.92 12.05 -5.33
CA GLN A 29 5.68 12.56 -4.73
C GLN A 29 5.51 14.08 -4.89
N SER A 30 6.44 14.75 -5.58
CA SER A 30 6.46 16.21 -5.76
C SER A 30 6.32 16.99 -4.45
N CYS A 31 7.01 16.55 -3.40
CA CYS A 31 6.95 17.12 -2.06
C CYS A 31 8.33 17.44 -1.49
N ASP A 32 8.38 18.11 -0.32
CA ASP A 32 9.63 18.34 0.37
C ASP A 32 10.13 17.10 1.13
N ARG A 33 11.40 17.11 1.55
CA ARG A 33 12.02 15.99 2.30
C ARG A 33 11.29 15.67 3.60
N SER A 34 10.74 16.68 4.29
CA SER A 34 10.05 16.48 5.56
C SER A 34 8.70 15.81 5.37
N GLU A 35 7.98 16.15 4.29
CA GLU A 35 6.77 15.45 3.86
C GLU A 35 7.08 14.03 3.41
N ALA A 36 8.12 13.84 2.60
CA ALA A 36 8.56 12.51 2.17
C ALA A 36 8.87 11.59 3.38
N VAL A 37 9.61 12.09 4.38
CA VAL A 37 9.88 11.35 5.62
C VAL A 37 8.59 11.03 6.37
N ARG A 38 7.66 11.98 6.49
CA ARG A 38 6.36 11.75 7.12
C ARG A 38 5.57 10.65 6.41
N GLN A 39 5.53 10.67 5.07
CA GLN A 39 4.86 9.62 4.29
C GLN A 39 5.53 8.25 4.47
N ILE A 40 6.86 8.19 4.42
CA ILE A 40 7.62 6.94 4.64
C ILE A 40 7.32 6.37 6.03
N ILE A 41 7.32 7.20 7.07
CA ILE A 41 7.03 6.77 8.45
C ILE A 41 5.57 6.33 8.57
N ASN A 42 4.62 7.13 8.06
CA ASN A 42 3.19 6.82 8.13
C ASN A 42 2.85 5.51 7.40
N PHE A 43 3.55 5.19 6.32
CA PHE A 43 3.39 3.92 5.61
C PHE A 43 4.14 2.77 6.30
N GLY A 44 5.41 2.97 6.65
CA GLY A 44 6.29 1.92 7.15
C GLY A 44 6.07 1.54 8.61
N ALA A 45 5.77 2.51 9.48
CA ALA A 45 5.63 2.25 10.92
C ALA A 45 4.49 1.28 11.25
N PRO A 46 3.27 1.39 10.69
CA PRO A 46 2.21 0.40 10.93
C PRO A 46 2.62 -1.02 10.51
N LEU A 47 3.33 -1.14 9.38
CA LEU A 47 3.80 -2.44 8.87
C LEU A 47 4.82 -3.06 9.83
N MET A 48 5.80 -2.26 10.27
CA MET A 48 6.81 -2.68 11.24
C MET A 48 6.19 -3.07 12.59
N ILE A 49 5.26 -2.27 13.11
CA ILE A 49 4.55 -2.55 14.38
C ILE A 49 3.75 -3.84 14.27
N SER A 50 3.10 -4.09 13.14
CA SER A 50 2.32 -5.32 12.92
C SER A 50 3.17 -6.59 12.75
N GLY A 51 4.51 -6.46 12.75
CA GLY A 51 5.44 -7.57 12.51
C GLY A 51 5.38 -8.11 11.08
N LYS A 52 4.72 -7.40 10.16
CA LYS A 52 4.52 -7.81 8.77
C LYS A 52 5.64 -7.22 7.91
N GLY A 53 6.61 -8.05 7.55
CA GLY A 53 7.48 -7.77 6.42
C GLY A 53 6.69 -7.91 5.12
N LEU A 54 6.44 -6.82 4.41
CA LEU A 54 5.82 -6.89 3.09
C LEU A 54 6.90 -7.20 2.04
N ASN A 55 6.93 -8.44 1.57
CA ASN A 55 7.58 -8.75 0.31
C ASN A 55 6.54 -8.52 -0.80
N LEU A 56 6.59 -7.34 -1.43
CA LEU A 56 5.61 -6.94 -2.43
C LEU A 56 5.53 -7.95 -3.58
N SER A 57 6.68 -8.48 -4.05
CA SER A 57 6.73 -9.51 -5.09
C SER A 57 5.96 -10.77 -4.67
N ARG A 58 6.10 -11.22 -3.42
CA ARG A 58 5.35 -12.37 -2.89
C ARG A 58 3.86 -12.07 -2.77
N ILE A 59 3.49 -10.86 -2.37
CA ILE A 59 2.07 -10.46 -2.27
C ILE A 59 1.42 -10.44 -3.65
N LEU A 60 2.08 -9.84 -4.64
CA LEU A 60 1.59 -9.80 -6.02
C LEU A 60 1.46 -11.21 -6.60
N MET A 61 2.45 -12.06 -6.39
CA MET A 61 2.38 -13.46 -6.84
C MET A 61 1.22 -14.22 -6.17
N THR A 62 0.99 -14.04 -4.86
CA THR A 62 -0.16 -14.64 -4.19
C THR A 62 -1.48 -14.11 -4.75
N LEU A 63 -1.57 -12.81 -5.05
CA LEU A 63 -2.77 -12.22 -5.65
C LEU A 63 -3.02 -12.76 -7.07
N GLU A 64 -1.97 -12.95 -7.87
CA GLU A 64 -2.07 -13.58 -9.19
C GLU A 64 -2.60 -15.02 -9.07
N ILE A 65 -2.05 -15.82 -8.16
CA ILE A 65 -2.51 -17.20 -7.92
C ILE A 65 -3.98 -17.23 -7.49
N VAL A 66 -4.39 -16.33 -6.59
CA VAL A 66 -5.78 -16.26 -6.12
C VAL A 66 -6.70 -15.83 -7.27
N ALA A 67 -6.30 -14.88 -8.11
CA ALA A 67 -7.08 -14.46 -9.26
C ALA A 67 -7.28 -15.60 -10.27
N GLU A 68 -6.21 -16.35 -10.57
CA GLU A 68 -6.27 -17.52 -11.45
C GLU A 68 -7.18 -18.62 -10.90
N ASP A 69 -7.06 -18.97 -9.62
CA ASP A 69 -7.94 -19.96 -8.98
C ASP A 69 -9.42 -19.51 -8.96
N CYS A 70 -9.67 -18.21 -8.72
CA CYS A 70 -11.02 -17.66 -8.80
C CYS A 70 -11.62 -17.75 -10.21
N LEU A 71 -10.84 -17.44 -11.24
CA LEU A 71 -11.26 -17.55 -12.64
C LEU A 71 -11.54 -19.01 -13.02
N ALA A 72 -10.62 -19.92 -12.71
CA ALA A 72 -10.77 -21.34 -12.99
C ALA A 72 -12.03 -21.94 -12.33
N ARG A 73 -12.32 -21.56 -11.07
CA ARG A 73 -13.54 -21.98 -10.37
C ARG A 73 -14.81 -21.39 -10.97
N ALA A 74 -14.77 -20.15 -11.43
CA ALA A 74 -15.91 -19.50 -12.05
C ALA A 74 -16.22 -20.11 -13.43
N GLU A 75 -15.19 -20.43 -14.23
CA GLU A 75 -15.34 -21.14 -15.49
C GLU A 75 -15.91 -22.56 -15.28
N ALA A 76 -15.42 -23.29 -14.28
CA ALA A 76 -15.89 -24.63 -13.95
C ALA A 76 -17.35 -24.66 -13.44
N LYS A 77 -17.86 -23.57 -12.88
CA LYS A 77 -19.24 -23.44 -12.36
C LYS A 77 -20.24 -22.83 -13.36
N GLY A 78 -19.80 -22.45 -14.56
CA GLY A 78 -20.61 -21.85 -15.62
C GLY A 78 -20.59 -20.31 -15.65
N GLN A 79 -20.73 -19.74 -16.85
CA GLN A 79 -20.53 -18.31 -17.16
C GLN A 79 -21.34 -17.32 -16.30
N GLU A 80 -22.48 -17.74 -15.76
CA GLU A 80 -23.34 -16.91 -14.91
C GLU A 80 -22.67 -16.54 -13.57
N SER A 81 -21.83 -17.44 -13.03
CA SER A 81 -21.05 -17.19 -11.81
C SER A 81 -19.89 -16.21 -12.06
N LEU A 82 -19.28 -16.25 -13.24
CA LEU A 82 -18.21 -15.33 -13.64
C LEU A 82 -18.70 -13.89 -13.72
N LYS A 83 -19.92 -13.70 -14.27
CA LYS A 83 -20.54 -12.38 -14.41
C LYS A 83 -20.82 -11.72 -13.05
N LYS A 84 -21.38 -12.48 -12.10
CA LYS A 84 -21.58 -12.00 -10.72
C LYS A 84 -20.28 -11.67 -10.00
N LEU A 85 -19.21 -12.42 -10.27
CA LEU A 85 -17.90 -12.18 -9.68
C LEU A 85 -17.30 -10.86 -10.17
N LEU A 86 -17.44 -10.58 -11.48
CA LEU A 86 -17.07 -9.31 -12.11
C LEU A 86 -17.87 -8.12 -11.56
N GLU A 87 -19.20 -8.27 -11.46
CA GLU A 87 -20.08 -7.24 -10.88
C GLU A 87 -19.71 -6.93 -9.43
N THR A 88 -19.44 -7.96 -8.61
CA THR A 88 -19.02 -7.78 -7.21
C THR A 88 -17.63 -7.14 -7.09
N ALA A 89 -16.70 -7.48 -7.99
CA ALA A 89 -15.38 -6.85 -8.02
C ALA A 89 -15.46 -5.36 -8.39
N GLN A 90 -16.33 -5.01 -9.35
CA GLN A 90 -16.59 -3.62 -9.73
C GLN A 90 -17.20 -2.81 -8.58
N GLU A 91 -18.23 -3.34 -7.91
CA GLU A 91 -18.85 -2.66 -6.76
C GLU A 91 -17.85 -2.42 -5.61
N ASN A 92 -16.96 -3.38 -5.34
CA ASN A 92 -15.94 -3.21 -4.31
C ASN A 92 -14.86 -2.20 -4.70
N MET A 93 -14.48 -2.15 -5.98
CA MET A 93 -13.53 -1.16 -6.47
C MET A 93 -14.09 0.26 -6.34
N GLU A 94 -15.36 0.47 -6.69
CA GLU A 94 -16.05 1.75 -6.52
C GLU A 94 -16.19 2.18 -5.05
N ARG A 95 -16.35 1.23 -4.12
CA ARG A 95 -16.46 1.55 -2.69
C ARG A 95 -15.15 1.90 -2.01
N HIS A 96 -14.02 1.40 -2.52
CA HIS A 96 -12.74 1.49 -1.82
C HIS A 96 -11.66 2.33 -2.54
N HIS A 97 -11.93 2.81 -3.76
CA HIS A 97 -11.02 3.66 -4.54
C HIS A 97 -11.60 5.05 -4.88
N VAL A 98 -12.44 5.64 -4.01
CA VAL A 98 -12.83 7.07 -4.03
C VAL A 98 -12.02 7.86 -3.02
#